data_AF-A0A832LYJ0-F1
#
_entry.id   AF-A0A832LYJ0-F1
#
_cell.length_a   1.000
_cell.length_b   1.000
_cell.length_c   1.000
_cell.angle_alpha   90.00
_cell.angle_beta   90.00
_cell.angle_gamma   90.00
#
_symmetry.space_group_name_H-M   'P 1'
#
loop_
_entity.id
_entity.type
_entity.pdbx_description
1 polymer ?
#
loop_
_entity_poly.entity_id
_entity_poly.type
_entity_poly.pdbx_seq_one_letter_code
_entity_poly.pdbx_strand_id
1 'polypeptide(L)'
;MKISLNKKDKLFYGILALFILLNAYWIISLRLLPFIDLPFHLTSSTIYRYFDNPEFHFKEYYEIPTIFKSNNFHLLFTSLKIFPDVEFANKVFYLIYVILFPLSVLLLIKELNGNKWFTLLSFLFLYNHNTHWGFTGFTISVPVIFFFITFLIRYLKNQQNRKIIFIFIFLLLIFSMHFQNAIFMCFIYFVSVFLTFRKNPLKLSISLSVLLPLIAVMLIVYIGDAKGNYEGLFSFLLRYLRDDFINGLPVKLQMFLVADNFYLTRNLTTGS
;
A
#
# COMPACT_ATOMS: atom_id res chain seq x y z
N MET A 1 -22.11 -17.06 -25.28
CA MET A 1 -21.60 -16.12 -26.31
C MET A 1 -20.08 -16.16 -26.28
N LYS A 2 -19.40 -16.86 -27.21
CA LYS A 2 -17.93 -16.89 -27.30
C LYS A 2 -17.47 -15.55 -27.90
N ILE A 3 -16.97 -14.65 -27.06
CA ILE A 3 -16.35 -13.39 -27.53
C ILE A 3 -15.01 -13.77 -28.18
N SER A 4 -14.96 -13.82 -29.50
CA SER A 4 -13.70 -14.05 -30.22
C SER A 4 -12.87 -12.76 -30.19
N LEU A 5 -11.79 -12.76 -29.42
CA LEU A 5 -10.83 -11.66 -29.40
C LEU A 5 -10.20 -11.45 -30.78
N ASN A 6 -10.02 -10.19 -31.21
CA ASN A 6 -9.33 -9.90 -32.46
C ASN A 6 -7.82 -10.24 -32.34
N LYS A 7 -7.09 -10.27 -33.46
CA LYS A 7 -5.65 -10.61 -33.49
C LYS A 7 -4.80 -9.67 -32.61
N LYS A 8 -5.06 -8.36 -32.62
CA LYS A 8 -4.38 -7.36 -31.77
C LYS A 8 -4.70 -7.56 -30.28
N ASP A 9 -5.92 -7.99 -29.95
CA ASP A 9 -6.31 -8.30 -28.58
C ASP A 9 -5.60 -9.53 -28.04
N LYS A 10 -5.56 -10.60 -28.84
CA LYS A 10 -4.80 -11.81 -28.51
C LYS A 10 -3.32 -11.51 -28.31
N LEU A 11 -2.72 -10.71 -29.19
CA LEU A 11 -1.32 -10.28 -29.08
C LEU A 11 -1.08 -9.51 -27.77
N PHE A 12 -1.92 -8.52 -27.47
CA PHE A 12 -1.82 -7.75 -26.23
C PHE A 12 -1.87 -8.63 -24.98
N TYR A 13 -2.88 -9.50 -24.85
CA TYR A 13 -3.01 -10.36 -23.67
C TYR A 13 -1.89 -11.40 -23.59
N GLY A 14 -1.39 -11.87 -24.74
CA GLY A 14 -0.22 -12.74 -24.81
C GLY A 14 1.04 -12.06 -24.25
N ILE A 15 1.30 -10.81 -24.66
CA ILE A 15 2.45 -10.03 -24.14
C ILE A 15 2.28 -9.73 -22.65
N LEU A 16 1.08 -9.33 -22.22
CA LEU A 16 0.77 -9.07 -20.82
C LEU A 16 1.03 -10.32 -19.96
N ALA A 17 0.52 -11.48 -20.39
CA ALA A 17 0.73 -12.75 -19.71
C ALA A 17 2.21 -13.15 -19.68
N LEU A 18 2.92 -13.00 -20.80
CA LEU A 18 4.35 -13.26 -20.88
C LEU A 18 5.13 -12.42 -19.86
N PHE A 19 4.84 -11.12 -19.76
CA PHE A 19 5.54 -10.25 -18.80
C PHE A 19 5.22 -10.61 -17.36
N ILE A 20 3.97 -10.96 -17.03
CA ILE A 20 3.62 -11.48 -15.71
C ILE A 20 4.41 -12.75 -15.41
N LEU A 21 4.46 -13.70 -16.35
CA LEU A 21 5.15 -14.98 -16.17
C LEU A 21 6.66 -14.80 -16.01
N LEU A 22 7.29 -13.90 -16.78
CA LEU A 22 8.72 -13.62 -16.66
C LEU A 22 9.07 -13.02 -15.29
N ASN A 23 8.27 -12.06 -14.80
CA ASN A 23 8.48 -11.48 -13.47
C ASN A 23 8.17 -12.48 -12.35
N ALA A 24 7.13 -13.31 -12.50
CA ALA A 24 6.81 -14.37 -11.57
C ALA A 24 7.94 -15.41 -11.48
N TYR A 25 8.48 -15.83 -12.63
CA TYR A 25 9.61 -16.73 -12.71
C TYR A 25 10.83 -16.13 -12.01
N TRP A 26 11.14 -14.86 -12.23
CA TRP A 26 12.23 -14.16 -11.56
C TRP A 26 12.09 -14.21 -10.04
N ILE A 27 10.91 -13.85 -9.49
CA ILE A 27 10.64 -13.89 -8.04
C ILE A 27 10.80 -15.29 -7.45
N ILE A 28 10.27 -16.32 -8.12
CA ILE A 28 10.32 -17.69 -7.60
C ILE A 28 11.75 -18.25 -7.65
N SER A 29 12.51 -17.89 -8.69
CA SER A 29 13.88 -18.38 -8.91
C SER A 29 14.88 -17.82 -7.90
N LEU A 30 14.58 -16.67 -7.29
CA LEU A 30 15.41 -16.11 -6.24
C LEU A 30 15.26 -16.92 -4.95
N ARG A 31 16.40 -17.27 -4.32
CA ARG A 31 16.40 -17.89 -2.99
C ARG A 31 15.76 -16.94 -1.98
N LEU A 32 16.28 -15.72 -1.90
CA LEU A 32 15.80 -14.63 -1.04
C LEU A 32 15.55 -13.38 -1.89
N LEU A 33 14.50 -12.64 -1.58
CA LEU A 33 14.25 -11.34 -2.21
C LEU A 33 15.15 -10.29 -1.55
N PRO A 34 15.97 -9.56 -2.33
CA PRO A 34 16.98 -8.64 -1.80
C PRO A 34 16.38 -7.28 -1.43
N PHE A 35 15.34 -7.27 -0.59
CA PHE A 35 14.70 -6.04 -0.11
C PHE A 35 15.17 -5.69 1.30
N ILE A 36 15.44 -4.42 1.55
CA ILE A 36 16.19 -3.95 2.72
C ILE A 36 15.49 -4.33 4.03
N ASP A 37 14.21 -3.99 4.18
CA ASP A 37 13.46 -4.20 5.42
C ASP A 37 12.76 -5.57 5.48
N LEU A 38 12.77 -6.32 4.38
CA LEU A 38 12.06 -7.58 4.30
C LEU A 38 12.51 -8.62 5.34
N PRO A 39 13.82 -8.79 5.66
CA PRO A 39 14.24 -9.69 6.72
C PRO A 39 13.56 -9.39 8.07
N PHE A 40 13.40 -8.11 8.42
CA PHE A 40 12.71 -7.73 9.67
C PHE A 40 11.23 -8.14 9.66
N HIS A 41 10.55 -7.96 8.51
CA HIS A 41 9.16 -8.41 8.36
C HIS A 41 9.03 -9.93 8.47
N LEU A 42 9.96 -10.69 7.90
CA LEU A 42 9.97 -12.16 7.97
C LEU A 42 10.26 -12.66 9.38
N THR A 43 11.16 -12.00 10.12
CA THR A 43 11.41 -12.31 11.53
C THR A 43 10.14 -12.12 12.37
N SER A 44 9.46 -10.98 12.23
CA SER A 44 8.18 -10.73 12.92
C SER A 44 7.12 -11.78 12.57
N SER A 45 7.05 -12.19 11.30
CA SER A 45 6.15 -13.25 10.83
C SER A 45 6.50 -14.62 11.43
N THR A 46 7.79 -14.90 11.59
CA THR A 46 8.27 -16.15 12.21
C THR A 46 7.88 -16.20 13.68
N ILE A 47 8.14 -15.12 14.42
CA ILE A 47 7.74 -14.99 15.83
C ILE A 47 6.23 -15.16 15.97
N TYR A 48 5.43 -14.45 15.14
CA TYR A 48 3.97 -14.54 15.20
C TYR A 48 3.46 -15.95 14.89
N ARG A 49 3.99 -16.60 13.85
CA ARG A 49 3.58 -17.95 13.42
C ARG A 49 3.88 -19.03 14.46
N TYR A 50 5.02 -18.92 15.14
CA TYR A 50 5.52 -19.93 16.08
C TYR A 50 5.43 -19.49 17.54
N PHE A 51 4.68 -18.43 17.84
CA PHE A 51 4.61 -17.83 19.17
C PHE A 51 4.22 -18.83 20.26
N ASP A 52 3.31 -19.75 19.95
CA ASP A 52 2.84 -20.78 20.88
C ASP A 52 3.69 -22.05 20.89
N ASN A 53 4.71 -22.17 20.03
CA ASN A 53 5.59 -23.33 20.02
C ASN A 53 6.66 -23.18 21.13
N PRO A 54 6.68 -24.08 22.14
CA PRO A 54 7.63 -23.99 23.25
C PRO A 54 9.10 -24.16 22.83
N GLU A 55 9.39 -24.82 21.71
CA GLU A 55 10.78 -25.04 21.24
C GLU A 55 11.52 -23.74 20.89
N PHE A 56 10.78 -22.69 20.53
CA PHE A 56 11.36 -21.41 20.12
C PHE A 56 11.49 -20.39 21.26
N HIS A 57 10.92 -20.68 22.45
CA HIS A 57 10.98 -19.80 23.62
C HIS A 57 10.48 -18.35 23.37
N PHE A 58 9.71 -18.09 22.31
CA PHE A 58 9.34 -16.71 21.94
C PHE A 58 8.51 -16.00 23.02
N LYS A 59 7.70 -16.72 23.79
CA LYS A 59 6.92 -16.15 24.90
C LYS A 59 7.77 -15.60 26.04
N GLU A 60 9.02 -16.01 26.15
CA GLU A 60 9.94 -15.52 27.18
C GLU A 60 10.51 -14.13 26.83
N TYR A 61 10.52 -13.79 25.54
CA TYR A 61 11.21 -12.61 25.03
C TYR A 61 10.30 -11.61 24.29
N TYR A 62 9.13 -12.06 23.83
CA TYR A 62 8.23 -11.26 22.99
C TYR A 62 6.80 -11.28 23.51
N GLU A 63 6.10 -10.17 23.28
CA GLU A 63 4.66 -10.04 23.49
C GLU A 63 3.98 -9.73 22.16
N ILE A 64 2.87 -10.41 21.87
CA ILE A 64 2.02 -10.09 20.73
C ILE A 64 0.95 -9.09 21.21
N PRO A 65 0.92 -7.86 20.68
CA PRO A 65 -0.12 -6.90 21.03
C PRO A 65 -1.49 -7.42 20.57
N THR A 66 -2.49 -7.28 21.44
CA THR A 66 -3.85 -7.81 21.22
C THR A 66 -4.68 -6.99 20.22
N ILE A 67 -4.19 -5.82 19.78
CA ILE A 67 -4.92 -4.88 18.93
C ILE A 67 -4.48 -5.04 17.48
N PHE A 68 -5.45 -5.11 16.56
CA PHE A 68 -5.21 -4.98 15.12
C PHE A 68 -4.51 -3.65 14.84
N LYS A 69 -3.23 -3.69 14.44
CA LYS A 69 -2.51 -2.50 14.00
C LYS A 69 -2.62 -2.29 12.49
N SER A 70 -2.37 -1.06 12.06
CA SER A 70 -2.11 -0.79 10.65
C SER A 70 -0.87 -1.54 10.18
N ASN A 71 -0.73 -1.75 8.87
CA ASN A 71 0.43 -2.41 8.25
C ASN A 71 0.62 -3.90 8.62
N ASN A 72 -0.37 -4.54 9.24
CA ASN A 72 -0.31 -5.95 9.64
C ASN A 72 -0.66 -6.95 8.52
N PHE A 73 -1.12 -6.48 7.36
CA PHE A 73 -1.57 -7.40 6.30
C PHE A 73 -0.47 -8.38 5.85
N HIS A 74 0.76 -7.89 5.63
CA HIS A 74 1.89 -8.75 5.26
C HIS A 74 2.18 -9.77 6.36
N LEU A 75 2.34 -9.30 7.61
CA LEU A 75 2.56 -10.14 8.80
C LEU A 75 1.54 -11.29 8.90
N LEU A 76 0.25 -10.96 8.82
CA LEU A 76 -0.81 -11.95 8.94
C LEU A 76 -0.79 -12.95 7.78
N PHE A 77 -0.58 -12.47 6.56
CA PHE A 77 -0.53 -13.31 5.36
C PHE A 77 0.64 -14.30 5.40
N THR A 78 1.85 -13.82 5.70
CA THR A 78 3.06 -14.65 5.70
C THR A 78 3.11 -15.63 6.88
N SER A 79 2.37 -15.34 7.95
CA SER A 79 2.27 -16.22 9.12
C SER A 79 1.25 -17.34 8.97
N LEU A 80 0.46 -17.37 7.90
CA LEU A 80 -0.57 -18.41 7.69
C LEU A 80 0.06 -19.81 7.61
N LYS A 81 -0.49 -20.74 8.39
CA LYS A 81 -0.03 -22.15 8.46
C LYS A 81 -0.29 -22.96 7.19
N ILE A 82 -1.01 -22.41 6.21
CA ILE A 82 -1.21 -23.04 4.90
C ILE A 82 0.07 -23.08 4.06
N PHE A 83 1.04 -22.21 4.36
CA PHE A 83 2.32 -22.17 3.68
C PHE A 83 3.37 -23.00 4.43
N PRO A 84 4.34 -23.63 3.73
CA PRO A 84 5.40 -24.40 4.38
C PRO A 84 6.19 -23.59 5.41
N ASP A 85 6.57 -22.37 5.04
CA ASP A 85 7.31 -21.43 5.88
C ASP A 85 6.97 -19.98 5.48
N VAL A 86 7.52 -19.02 6.24
CA VAL A 86 7.26 -17.58 6.01
C VAL A 86 7.92 -17.04 4.74
N GLU A 87 9.02 -17.65 4.28
CA GLU A 87 9.74 -17.23 3.07
C GLU A 87 8.95 -17.61 1.81
N PHE A 88 8.42 -18.84 1.78
CA PHE A 88 7.53 -19.32 0.73
C PHE A 88 6.25 -18.46 0.69
N ALA A 89 5.65 -18.21 1.85
CA ALA A 89 4.49 -17.32 1.93
C ALA A 89 4.80 -15.93 1.37
N ASN A 90 5.98 -15.39 1.66
CA ASN A 90 6.42 -14.11 1.12
C ASN A 90 6.64 -14.13 -0.40
N LYS A 91 7.18 -15.22 -0.97
CA LYS A 91 7.23 -15.38 -2.43
C LYS A 91 5.83 -15.34 -3.04
N VAL A 92 4.88 -16.06 -2.45
CA VAL A 92 3.47 -16.03 -2.87
C VAL A 92 2.88 -14.62 -2.77
N PHE A 93 3.18 -13.90 -1.68
CA PHE A 93 2.75 -12.51 -1.50
C PHE A 93 3.21 -11.61 -2.65
N TYR A 94 4.49 -11.68 -3.01
CA TYR A 94 5.03 -10.86 -4.11
C TYR A 94 4.59 -11.35 -5.49
N LEU A 95 4.28 -12.63 -5.67
CA LEU A 95 3.63 -13.13 -6.90
C LEU A 95 2.24 -12.53 -7.08
N ILE A 96 1.45 -12.47 -5.99
CA ILE A 96 0.15 -11.81 -6.00
C ILE A 96 0.32 -10.35 -6.41
N TYR A 97 1.31 -9.63 -5.86
CA TYR A 97 1.61 -8.25 -6.25
C TYR A 97 1.95 -8.11 -7.75
N VAL A 98 2.87 -8.95 -8.28
CA VAL A 98 3.28 -8.94 -9.69
C VAL A 98 2.12 -9.16 -10.64
N ILE A 99 1.13 -9.96 -10.23
CA ILE A 99 -0.09 -10.22 -11.02
C ILE A 99 -1.09 -9.07 -10.85
N LEU A 100 -1.39 -8.67 -9.62
CA LEU A 100 -2.46 -7.72 -9.33
C LEU A 100 -2.16 -6.33 -9.86
N PHE A 101 -0.90 -5.88 -9.81
CA PHE A 101 -0.55 -4.51 -10.22
C PHE A 101 -0.81 -4.21 -11.70
N PRO A 102 -0.29 -4.97 -12.68
CA PRO A 102 -0.63 -4.74 -14.08
C PRO A 102 -2.14 -4.95 -14.36
N LEU A 103 -2.80 -5.90 -13.69
CA LEU A 103 -4.23 -6.13 -13.88
C LEU A 103 -5.10 -4.97 -13.34
N SER A 104 -4.73 -4.39 -12.19
CA SER A 104 -5.44 -3.23 -11.63
C SER A 104 -5.25 -1.99 -12.50
N VAL A 105 -4.05 -1.80 -13.06
CA VAL A 105 -3.77 -0.71 -14.03
C VAL A 105 -4.57 -0.91 -15.30
N LEU A 106 -4.64 -2.13 -15.85
CA LEU A 106 -5.47 -2.46 -17.01
C LEU A 106 -6.94 -2.15 -16.76
N LEU A 107 -7.45 -2.53 -15.58
CA LEU A 107 -8.83 -2.29 -15.21
C LEU A 107 -9.14 -0.78 -15.17
N LEU A 108 -8.26 0.02 -14.57
CA LEU A 108 -8.41 1.47 -14.51
C LEU A 108 -8.36 2.10 -15.90
N ILE A 109 -7.37 1.74 -16.73
CA ILE A 109 -7.25 2.26 -18.09
C ILE A 109 -8.52 1.96 -18.90
N LYS A 110 -9.08 0.75 -18.78
CA LYS A 110 -10.35 0.40 -19.43
C LYS A 110 -11.53 1.21 -18.90
N GLU A 111 -11.61 1.44 -17.60
CA GLU A 111 -12.67 2.26 -16.99
C GLU A 111 -12.65 3.72 -17.46
N LEU A 112 -11.46 4.21 -17.82
CA LEU A 112 -11.22 5.53 -18.39
C LEU A 112 -11.30 5.56 -19.92
N ASN A 113 -11.63 4.45 -20.58
CA ASN A 113 -11.62 4.28 -22.04
C ASN A 113 -10.25 4.60 -22.69
N GLY A 114 -9.16 4.39 -21.95
CA GLY A 114 -7.80 4.64 -22.41
C GLY A 114 -7.22 3.50 -23.27
N ASN A 115 -6.04 3.76 -23.84
CA ASN A 115 -5.32 2.75 -24.62
C ASN A 115 -4.69 1.69 -23.70
N LYS A 116 -5.23 0.46 -23.74
CA LYS A 116 -4.76 -0.68 -22.95
C LYS A 116 -3.27 -1.00 -23.11
N TRP A 117 -2.63 -0.63 -24.22
CA TRP A 117 -1.19 -0.87 -24.42
C TRP A 117 -0.34 -0.13 -23.38
N PHE A 118 -0.83 0.98 -22.82
CA PHE A 118 -0.16 1.69 -21.73
C PHE A 118 -0.12 0.89 -20.42
N THR A 119 -0.90 -0.18 -20.28
CA THR A 119 -0.74 -1.12 -19.16
C THR A 119 0.67 -1.71 -19.12
N LEU A 120 1.32 -1.93 -20.26
CA LEU A 120 2.66 -2.52 -20.27
C LEU A 120 3.72 -1.62 -19.59
N LEU A 121 3.45 -0.32 -19.42
CA LEU A 121 4.33 0.56 -18.66
C LEU A 121 4.31 0.25 -17.15
N SER A 122 3.29 -0.42 -16.62
CA SER A 122 3.23 -0.77 -15.19
C SER A 122 4.38 -1.68 -14.77
N PHE A 123 4.93 -2.48 -15.68
CA PHE A 123 6.07 -3.36 -15.37
C PHE A 123 7.34 -2.58 -15.02
N LEU A 124 7.49 -1.34 -15.51
CA LEU A 124 8.60 -0.45 -15.12
C LEU A 124 8.50 -0.01 -13.66
N PHE A 125 7.31 -0.09 -13.05
CA PHE A 125 7.03 0.37 -11.69
C PHE A 125 6.89 -0.78 -10.68
N LEU A 126 7.03 -2.05 -11.11
CA LEU A 126 6.98 -3.21 -10.22
C LEU A 126 8.06 -3.18 -9.14
N TYR A 127 9.28 -2.77 -9.52
CA TYR A 127 10.43 -2.73 -8.62
C TYR A 127 10.86 -1.29 -8.34
N ASN A 128 9.91 -0.48 -7.87
CA ASN A 128 10.17 0.91 -7.48
C ASN A 128 10.96 0.98 -6.16
N HIS A 129 11.34 2.20 -5.78
CA HIS A 129 12.11 2.47 -4.55
C HIS A 129 11.50 1.83 -3.30
N ASN A 130 10.18 1.99 -3.07
CA ASN A 130 9.52 1.45 -1.88
C ASN A 130 9.52 -0.08 -1.85
N THR A 131 9.43 -0.72 -3.02
CA THR A 131 9.53 -2.17 -3.14
C THR A 131 10.95 -2.65 -2.81
N HIS A 132 11.97 -1.96 -3.32
CA HIS A 132 13.38 -2.24 -3.00
C HIS A 132 13.69 -2.07 -1.51
N TRP A 133 13.12 -1.05 -0.87
CA TRP A 133 13.24 -0.86 0.57
C TRP A 133 12.52 -1.94 1.39
N GLY A 134 11.60 -2.69 0.80
CA GLY A 134 10.87 -3.73 1.52
C GLY A 134 9.64 -3.20 2.26
N PHE A 135 9.06 -2.06 1.83
CA PHE A 135 7.76 -1.60 2.32
C PHE A 135 6.65 -2.49 1.76
N THR A 136 6.53 -3.69 2.31
CA THR A 136 5.64 -4.78 1.85
C THR A 136 4.17 -4.35 1.87
N GLY A 137 3.75 -3.71 2.96
CA GLY A 137 2.42 -3.14 3.13
C GLY A 137 2.08 -2.06 2.10
N PHE A 138 3.00 -1.12 1.86
CA PHE A 138 2.87 -0.14 0.78
C PHE A 138 2.73 -0.85 -0.57
N THR A 139 3.65 -1.76 -0.88
CA THR A 139 3.76 -2.43 -2.19
C THR A 139 2.46 -3.10 -2.58
N ILE A 140 1.85 -3.90 -1.69
CA ILE A 140 0.58 -4.58 -2.00
C ILE A 140 -0.63 -3.63 -1.99
N SER A 141 -0.57 -2.51 -1.25
CA SER A 141 -1.66 -1.54 -1.24
C SER A 141 -1.81 -0.83 -2.58
N VAL A 142 -0.73 -0.68 -3.37
CA VAL A 142 -0.77 -0.01 -4.67
C VAL A 142 -1.79 -0.64 -5.64
N PRO A 143 -1.76 -1.94 -5.98
CA PRO A 143 -2.79 -2.53 -6.82
C PRO A 143 -4.22 -2.36 -6.25
N VAL A 144 -4.36 -2.46 -4.93
CA VAL A 144 -5.65 -2.27 -4.26
C VAL A 144 -6.16 -0.84 -4.40
N ILE A 145 -5.29 0.17 -4.38
CA ILE A 145 -5.62 1.56 -4.69
C ILE A 145 -6.14 1.71 -6.12
N PHE A 146 -5.51 1.08 -7.12
CA PHE A 146 -5.99 1.11 -8.50
C PHE A 146 -7.38 0.46 -8.65
N PHE A 147 -7.62 -0.66 -7.97
CA PHE A 147 -8.95 -1.27 -7.91
C PHE A 147 -9.97 -0.36 -7.22
N PHE A 148 -9.58 0.24 -6.10
CA PHE A 148 -10.41 1.19 -5.36
C PHE A 148 -10.81 2.38 -6.23
N ILE A 149 -9.87 3.04 -6.90
CA ILE A 149 -10.15 4.18 -7.79
C ILE A 149 -11.09 3.76 -8.92
N THR A 150 -10.83 2.61 -9.55
CA THR A 150 -11.70 2.08 -10.61
C THR A 150 -13.12 1.87 -10.10
N PHE A 151 -13.26 1.30 -8.91
CA PHE A 151 -14.55 1.03 -8.31
C PHE A 151 -15.26 2.32 -7.84
N LEU A 152 -14.49 3.30 -7.35
CA LEU A 152 -14.97 4.64 -7.00
C LEU A 152 -15.55 5.34 -8.22
N ILE A 153 -14.85 5.34 -9.35
CA ILE A 153 -15.36 5.90 -10.62
C ILE A 153 -16.69 5.24 -10.99
N ARG A 154 -16.79 3.91 -10.91
CA ARG A 154 -18.05 3.18 -11.17
C ARG A 154 -19.15 3.52 -10.19
N TYR A 155 -18.83 3.75 -8.92
CA TYR A 155 -19.78 4.16 -7.90
C TYR A 155 -20.32 5.56 -8.20
N LEU A 156 -19.44 6.52 -8.49
CA LEU A 156 -19.83 7.91 -8.78
C LEU A 156 -20.68 8.01 -10.06
N LYS A 157 -20.35 7.23 -11.11
CA LYS A 157 -21.13 7.17 -12.36
C LYS A 157 -22.53 6.55 -12.16
N ASN A 158 -22.61 5.39 -11.51
CA ASN A 158 -23.86 4.61 -11.44
C ASN A 158 -24.71 4.90 -10.19
N GLN A 159 -24.12 5.55 -9.19
CA GLN A 159 -24.75 5.96 -7.93
C GLN A 159 -25.47 4.83 -7.17
N GLN A 160 -25.01 3.58 -7.29
CA GLN A 160 -25.64 2.43 -6.63
C GLN A 160 -25.19 2.31 -5.17
N ASN A 161 -26.10 2.48 -4.21
CA ASN A 161 -25.78 2.43 -2.77
C ASN A 161 -25.16 1.09 -2.32
N ARG A 162 -25.50 -0.03 -2.95
CA ARG A 162 -24.91 -1.34 -2.61
C ARG A 162 -23.39 -1.37 -2.80
N LYS A 163 -22.85 -0.52 -3.67
CA LYS A 163 -21.41 -0.42 -3.94
C LYS A 163 -20.63 0.23 -2.78
N ILE A 164 -21.31 0.95 -1.89
CA ILE A 164 -20.72 1.62 -0.72
C ILE A 164 -20.00 0.62 0.20
N ILE A 165 -20.54 -0.59 0.35
CA ILE A 165 -19.91 -1.66 1.16
C ILE A 165 -18.54 -2.03 0.61
N PHE A 166 -18.37 -2.11 -0.71
CA PHE A 166 -17.07 -2.41 -1.32
C PHE A 166 -16.07 -1.27 -1.12
N ILE A 167 -16.51 -0.01 -1.15
CA ILE A 167 -15.66 1.14 -0.81
C ILE A 167 -15.13 0.98 0.61
N PHE A 168 -16.01 0.67 1.58
CA PHE A 168 -15.59 0.44 2.96
C PHE A 168 -14.56 -0.70 3.06
N ILE A 169 -14.84 -1.85 2.43
CA ILE A 169 -13.94 -3.01 2.43
C ILE A 169 -12.57 -2.64 1.83
N PHE A 170 -12.54 -1.91 0.71
CA PHE A 170 -11.28 -1.47 0.11
C PHE A 170 -10.50 -0.55 1.05
N LEU A 171 -11.16 0.45 1.66
CA LEU A 171 -10.47 1.37 2.55
C LEU A 171 -9.94 0.66 3.82
N LEU A 172 -10.71 -0.28 4.37
CA LEU A 172 -10.28 -1.10 5.50
C LEU A 172 -9.09 -2.00 5.12
N LEU A 173 -9.13 -2.60 3.92
CA LEU A 173 -8.03 -3.40 3.40
C LEU A 173 -6.77 -2.55 3.20
N ILE A 174 -6.89 -1.36 2.60
CA ILE A 174 -5.78 -0.43 2.41
C ILE A 174 -5.23 0.02 3.77
N PHE A 175 -6.07 0.25 4.78
CA PHE A 175 -5.62 0.55 6.15
C PHE A 175 -4.80 -0.59 6.76
N SER A 176 -5.25 -1.85 6.59
CA SER A 176 -4.50 -3.01 7.07
C SER A 176 -3.15 -3.18 6.35
N MET A 177 -3.03 -2.69 5.13
CA MET A 177 -1.82 -2.76 4.32
C MET A 177 -0.86 -1.59 4.59
N HIS A 178 -1.36 -0.35 4.55
CA HIS A 178 -0.57 0.86 4.72
C HIS A 178 -1.39 2.05 5.26
N PHE A 179 -1.12 2.48 6.49
CA PHE A 179 -1.87 3.55 7.18
C PHE A 179 -1.97 4.84 6.37
N GLN A 180 -0.84 5.35 5.89
CA GLN A 180 -0.79 6.63 5.15
C GLN A 180 -1.55 6.55 3.82
N ASN A 181 -1.54 5.39 3.15
CA ASN A 181 -2.27 5.23 1.90
C ASN A 181 -3.77 5.21 2.15
N ALA A 182 -4.20 4.66 3.29
CA ALA A 182 -5.60 4.68 3.68
C ALA A 182 -6.09 6.10 3.97
N ILE A 183 -5.32 6.92 4.69
CA ILE A 183 -5.63 8.35 4.90
C ILE A 183 -5.75 9.06 3.55
N PHE A 184 -4.80 8.85 2.65
CA PHE A 184 -4.83 9.46 1.32
C PHE A 184 -6.07 9.02 0.53
N MET A 185 -6.46 7.75 0.57
CA MET A 185 -7.68 7.26 -0.09
C MET A 185 -8.97 7.77 0.58
N CYS A 186 -9.01 7.95 1.90
CA CYS A 186 -10.11 8.61 2.58
C CYS A 186 -10.28 10.04 2.08
N PHE A 187 -9.18 10.79 1.91
CA PHE A 187 -9.20 12.14 1.38
C PHE A 187 -9.72 12.17 -0.07
N ILE A 188 -9.16 11.33 -0.96
CA ILE A 188 -9.63 11.24 -2.35
C ILE A 188 -11.11 10.85 -2.42
N TYR A 189 -11.55 9.91 -1.59
CA TYR A 189 -12.96 9.52 -1.50
C TYR A 189 -13.84 10.70 -1.07
N PHE A 190 -13.47 11.37 0.02
CA PHE A 190 -14.20 12.52 0.56
C PHE A 190 -14.37 13.61 -0.50
N VAL A 191 -13.28 14.04 -1.13
CA VAL A 191 -13.31 15.09 -2.16
C VAL A 191 -14.18 14.67 -3.34
N SER A 192 -14.01 13.44 -3.84
CA SER A 192 -14.76 12.95 -5.01
C SER A 192 -16.27 12.87 -4.73
N VAL A 193 -16.64 12.34 -3.56
CA VAL A 193 -18.03 12.23 -3.11
C VAL A 193 -18.65 13.59 -2.84
N PHE A 194 -17.91 14.49 -2.18
CA PHE A 194 -18.35 15.86 -1.91
C PHE A 194 -18.63 16.61 -3.22
N LEU A 195 -17.67 16.64 -4.15
CA LEU A 195 -17.84 17.35 -5.42
C LEU A 195 -19.00 16.79 -6.25
N THR A 196 -19.20 15.47 -6.24
CA THR A 196 -20.26 14.80 -7.01
C THR A 196 -21.64 15.00 -6.41
N PHE A 197 -21.77 14.89 -5.08
CA PHE A 197 -23.07 14.86 -4.39
C PHE A 197 -23.36 16.11 -3.55
N ARG A 198 -22.56 17.20 -3.63
CA ARG A 198 -22.80 18.46 -2.87
C ARG A 198 -24.20 19.06 -3.02
N LYS A 199 -24.90 18.80 -4.13
CA LYS A 199 -26.27 19.27 -4.36
C LYS A 199 -27.35 18.32 -3.81
N ASN A 200 -26.97 17.12 -3.35
CA ASN A 200 -27.87 16.12 -2.79
C ASN A 200 -27.37 15.69 -1.39
N PRO A 201 -27.79 16.41 -0.32
CA PRO A 201 -27.24 16.21 1.02
C PRO A 201 -27.49 14.80 1.56
N LEU A 202 -28.65 14.20 1.27
CA LEU A 202 -28.96 12.84 1.71
C LEU A 202 -27.97 11.82 1.10
N LYS A 203 -27.74 11.92 -0.22
CA LYS A 203 -26.79 11.02 -0.90
C LYS A 203 -25.36 11.25 -0.43
N LEU A 204 -24.99 12.51 -0.21
CA LEU A 204 -23.70 12.90 0.33
C LEU A 204 -23.47 12.26 1.71
N SER A 205 -24.42 12.42 2.64
CA SER A 205 -24.36 11.86 3.99
C SER A 205 -24.28 10.33 3.97
N ILE A 206 -25.11 9.65 3.17
CA ILE A 206 -25.06 8.19 3.02
C ILE A 206 -23.72 7.72 2.47
N SER A 207 -23.13 8.46 1.52
CA SER A 207 -21.84 8.10 0.93
C SER A 207 -20.69 8.32 1.92
N LEU A 208 -20.70 9.43 2.65
CA LEU A 208 -19.66 9.78 3.60
C LEU A 208 -19.70 8.96 4.89
N SER A 209 -20.85 8.35 5.22
CA SER A 209 -20.98 7.52 6.43
C SER A 209 -19.99 6.35 6.47
N VAL A 210 -19.49 5.89 5.31
CA VAL A 210 -18.41 4.88 5.20
C VAL A 210 -17.13 5.27 5.93
N LEU A 211 -16.83 6.57 5.98
CA LEU A 211 -15.61 7.05 6.60
C LEU A 211 -15.68 6.93 8.13
N LEU A 212 -16.87 6.99 8.73
CA LEU A 212 -17.04 6.96 10.19
C LEU A 212 -16.48 5.71 10.85
N PRO A 213 -16.88 4.47 10.48
CA PRO A 213 -16.33 3.26 11.11
C PRO A 213 -14.83 3.11 10.85
N LEU A 214 -14.35 3.53 9.68
CA LEU A 214 -12.92 3.46 9.37
C LEU A 214 -12.09 4.45 10.20
N ILE A 215 -12.54 5.70 10.32
CA ILE A 215 -11.89 6.72 11.15
C ILE A 215 -11.91 6.27 12.62
N ALA A 216 -13.02 5.68 13.09
CA ALA A 216 -13.08 5.12 14.44
C ALA A 216 -12.02 4.04 14.65
N VAL A 217 -11.88 3.09 13.72
CA VAL A 217 -10.82 2.07 13.77
C VAL A 217 -9.43 2.71 13.75
N MET A 218 -9.17 3.66 12.84
CA MET A 218 -7.88 4.36 12.76
C MET A 218 -7.54 5.08 14.06
N LEU A 219 -8.51 5.75 14.69
CA LEU A 219 -8.32 6.47 15.95
C LEU A 219 -8.07 5.50 17.11
N ILE A 220 -8.82 4.40 17.20
CA ILE A 220 -8.63 3.37 18.23
C ILE A 220 -7.21 2.80 18.14
N VAL A 221 -6.75 2.48 16.93
CA VAL A 221 -5.40 1.95 16.70
C VAL A 221 -4.33 3.00 17.03
N TYR A 222 -4.51 4.23 16.55
CA TYR A 222 -3.58 5.32 16.81
C TYR A 222 -3.45 5.62 18.31
N ILE A 223 -4.57 5.71 19.04
CA ILE A 223 -4.57 5.94 20.50
C ILE A 223 -3.96 4.73 21.21
N GLY A 224 -4.22 3.51 20.74
CA GLY A 224 -3.61 2.30 21.28
C GLY A 224 -2.08 2.31 21.17
N ASP A 225 -1.55 2.73 20.03
CA ASP A 225 -0.10 2.85 19.80
C ASP A 225 0.53 4.05 20.54
N ALA A 226 -0.21 5.15 20.68
CA ALA A 226 0.26 6.37 21.35
C ALA A 226 0.37 6.25 22.88
N LYS A 227 0.04 5.11 23.48
CA LYS A 227 0.13 4.88 24.95
C LYS A 227 1.55 4.84 25.52
N GLY A 228 2.60 4.97 24.71
CA GLY A 228 3.95 5.25 25.21
C GLY A 228 4.11 6.70 25.68
N ASN A 229 5.21 7.02 26.36
CA ASN A 229 5.62 8.39 26.75
C ASN A 229 6.02 9.25 25.53
N TYR A 230 5.23 9.22 24.45
CA TYR A 230 5.44 10.02 23.28
C TYR A 230 4.80 11.39 23.50
N GLU A 231 5.52 12.43 23.12
CA GLU A 231 4.96 13.76 23.03
C GLU A 231 3.73 13.76 22.10
N GLY A 232 2.70 14.53 22.45
CA GLY A 232 1.51 14.64 21.62
C GLY A 232 1.85 15.15 20.21
N LEU A 233 1.21 14.57 19.18
CA LEU A 233 1.47 14.88 17.76
C LEU A 233 1.51 16.38 17.47
N PHE A 234 0.58 17.15 18.04
CA PHE A 234 0.53 18.59 17.80
C PHE A 234 1.78 19.29 18.36
N SER A 235 2.18 18.98 19.59
CA SER A 235 3.39 19.52 20.22
C SER A 235 4.65 19.11 19.45
N PHE A 236 4.73 17.83 19.04
CA PHE A 236 5.80 17.34 18.18
C PHE A 236 5.86 18.09 16.85
N LEU A 237 4.72 18.25 16.14
CA LEU A 237 4.67 18.96 14.87
C LEU A 237 5.05 20.43 15.02
N LEU A 238 4.61 21.09 16.09
CA LEU A 238 4.94 22.48 16.34
C LEU A 238 6.44 22.66 16.60
N ARG A 239 7.03 21.77 17.42
CA ARG A 239 8.47 21.74 17.67
C ARG A 239 9.25 21.41 16.39
N TYR A 240 8.87 20.35 15.67
CA TYR A 240 9.50 19.97 14.41
C TYR A 240 9.44 21.10 13.39
N LEU A 241 8.28 21.74 13.20
CA LEU A 241 8.15 22.84 12.24
C LEU A 241 9.01 24.03 12.64
N ARG A 242 8.99 24.41 13.92
CA ARG A 242 9.71 25.57 14.44
C ARG A 242 11.22 25.36 14.46
N ASP A 243 11.66 24.24 15.02
CA ASP A 243 13.04 24.04 15.44
C ASP A 243 13.84 23.19 14.45
N ASP A 244 13.23 22.21 13.79
CA ASP A 244 13.94 21.32 12.86
C ASP A 244 13.72 21.71 11.39
N PHE A 245 12.46 22.00 11.02
CA PHE A 245 12.07 22.20 9.63
C PHE A 245 12.53 23.55 9.09
N ILE A 246 12.26 24.65 9.83
CA ILE A 246 12.69 25.99 9.43
C ILE A 246 14.22 26.10 9.45
N ASN A 247 14.87 25.60 10.50
CA ASN A 247 16.34 25.65 10.58
C ASN A 247 17.01 24.77 9.52
N GLY A 248 16.38 23.64 9.14
CA GLY A 248 16.84 22.77 8.06
C GLY A 248 16.45 23.23 6.65
N LEU A 249 15.68 24.30 6.49
CA LEU A 249 15.18 24.75 5.18
C LEU A 249 16.31 25.04 4.17
N PRO A 250 17.43 25.69 4.55
CA PRO A 250 18.55 25.93 3.63
C PRO A 250 19.15 24.63 3.10
N VAL A 251 19.39 23.66 3.98
CA VAL A 251 19.93 22.34 3.62
C VAL A 251 18.94 21.58 2.74
N LYS A 252 17.64 21.61 3.06
CA LYS A 252 16.60 20.95 2.27
C LYS A 252 16.45 21.57 0.87
N LEU A 253 16.55 22.90 0.75
CA LEU A 253 16.57 23.58 -0.54
C LEU A 253 17.81 23.20 -1.36
N GLN A 254 18.97 23.06 -0.72
CA GLN A 254 20.17 22.54 -1.37
C GLN A 254 19.98 21.08 -1.83
N MET A 255 19.43 20.21 -0.99
CA MET A 255 19.14 18.81 -1.34
C MET A 255 18.14 18.71 -2.49
N PHE A 256 17.15 19.61 -2.55
CA PHE A 256 16.21 19.70 -3.67
C PHE A 256 16.91 20.06 -4.98
N LEU A 257 17.82 21.04 -4.97
CA LEU A 257 18.61 21.43 -6.15
C LEU A 257 19.54 20.31 -6.62
N VAL A 258 20.03 19.50 -5.69
CA VAL A 258 20.95 18.40 -5.95
C VAL A 258 20.21 17.06 -6.17
N ALA A 259 18.87 17.06 -6.09
CA ALA A 259 18.01 15.89 -6.24
C ALA A 259 18.48 14.69 -5.39
N ASP A 260 18.92 14.96 -4.17
CA ASP A 260 19.43 13.96 -3.22
C ASP A 260 20.68 13.17 -3.71
N ASN A 261 21.42 13.71 -4.69
CA ASN A 261 22.65 13.11 -5.16
C ASN A 261 23.79 13.31 -4.14
N PHE A 262 24.03 12.28 -3.32
CA PHE A 262 25.03 12.27 -2.25
C PHE A 262 26.45 12.67 -2.72
N TYR A 263 26.79 12.41 -3.98
CA TYR A 263 28.10 12.75 -4.53
C TYR A 263 28.27 14.25 -4.78
N LEU A 264 27.19 14.97 -5.04
CA LEU A 264 27.18 16.41 -5.27
C LEU A 264 27.01 17.21 -3.97
N THR A 265 26.41 16.62 -2.93
CA THR A 265 26.29 17.23 -1.59
C THR A 265 27.56 17.14 -0.74
N ARG A 266 28.49 16.21 -1.04
CA ARG A 266 29.74 16.04 -0.28
C ARG A 266 30.65 17.28 -0.27
N ASN A 267 30.59 18.11 -1.31
CA ASN A 267 31.37 19.35 -1.41
C ASN A 267 30.66 20.59 -0.87
N LEU A 268 29.39 20.46 -0.46
CA LEU A 268 28.57 21.60 0.00
C LEU A 268 28.55 21.73 1.53
N THR A 269 28.90 20.67 2.26
CA THR A 269 28.90 20.64 3.73
C THR A 269 30.27 20.93 4.36
N THR A 270 31.33 21.04 3.56
CA THR A 270 32.69 21.39 4.02
C THR A 270 33.04 22.87 3.84
N GLY A 271 32.05 23.73 3.60
CA GLY A 271 32.21 25.19 3.60
C GLY A 271 31.95 25.77 4.99
N SER A 272 32.81 25.46 5.96
CA SER A 272 32.98 26.22 7.20
C SER A 272 34.27 27.01 7.14
#